data_AF-W2TKG5-F1
#
_entry.id   AF-W2TKG5-F1
#
_cell.length_a   1.000
_cell.length_b   1.000
_cell.length_c   1.000
_cell.angle_alpha   90.00
_cell.angle_beta   90.00
_cell.angle_gamma   90.00
#
_symmetry.space_group_name_H-M   'P 1'
#
loop_
_entity.id
_entity.type
_entity.pdbx_description
1 polymer ?
#
loop_
_entity_poly.entity_id
_entity_poly.type
_entity_poly.pdbx_seq_one_letter_code
_entity_poly.pdbx_strand_id
1 'polypeptide(L)'
;MSITIFRTSVYLRFVSKLPPGVDIDKAEEEITKDPNGWPVIQGTDGIRKARFAIGNKGKRGAMREVLNHVQGKIILESREIEVSPPEVRTIRQKYALSQQDFARLFGISVRTLQKWEQGSRSPQGAAKVLLNVIAKNPQAVWDVLH
;
A
#
# COMPACT_ATOMS: atom_id res chain seq x y z
N MET A 1 23.81 -12.58 -10.63
CA MET A 1 22.65 -11.72 -10.98
C MET A 1 21.81 -11.57 -9.72
N SER A 2 21.56 -10.34 -9.27
CA SER A 2 20.60 -10.07 -8.19
C SER A 2 19.20 -10.00 -8.77
N ILE A 3 18.24 -10.69 -8.14
CA ILE A 3 16.82 -10.63 -8.51
C ILE A 3 16.10 -9.89 -7.39
N THR A 4 15.36 -8.84 -7.77
CA THR A 4 14.58 -8.02 -6.83
C THR A 4 13.11 -8.36 -6.97
N ILE A 5 12.43 -8.62 -5.86
CA ILE A 5 10.99 -8.86 -5.80
C ILE A 5 10.27 -7.56 -5.47
N PHE A 6 9.25 -7.23 -6.25
CA PHE A 6 8.34 -6.11 -5.99
C PHE A 6 6.97 -6.64 -5.58
N ARG A 7 6.51 -6.26 -4.40
CA ARG A 7 5.19 -6.66 -3.86
C ARG A 7 4.14 -5.59 -4.17
N THR A 8 3.02 -5.98 -4.76
CA THR A 8 1.90 -5.05 -5.02
C THR A 8 0.96 -4.92 -3.82
N SER A 9 0.15 -3.86 -3.77
CA SER A 9 -0.85 -3.69 -2.70
C SER A 9 -1.95 -4.75 -2.72
N VAL A 10 -2.24 -5.32 -3.90
CA VAL A 10 -3.16 -6.46 -4.05
C VAL A 10 -2.53 -7.72 -3.49
N TYR A 11 -1.23 -7.94 -3.77
CA TYR A 11 -0.46 -9.05 -3.21
C TYR A 11 -0.41 -9.01 -1.69
N LEU A 12 -0.07 -7.87 -1.08
CA LEU A 12 -0.01 -7.75 0.39
C LEU A 12 -1.37 -8.02 1.07
N ARG A 13 -2.47 -7.54 0.48
CA ARG A 13 -3.84 -7.82 0.97
C ARG A 13 -4.26 -9.27 0.81
N PHE A 14 -3.68 -9.98 -0.15
CA PHE A 14 -3.91 -11.41 -0.33
C PHE A 14 -3.11 -12.21 0.71
N VAL A 15 -1.82 -11.89 0.87
CA VAL A 15 -0.93 -12.50 1.86
C VAL A 15 -1.50 -12.39 3.28
N SER A 16 -2.07 -11.24 3.64
CA SER A 16 -2.65 -11.05 4.99
C SER A 16 -3.87 -11.93 5.28
N LYS A 17 -4.47 -12.58 4.27
CA LYS A 17 -5.63 -13.47 4.41
C LYS A 17 -5.27 -14.95 4.37
N LEU A 18 -3.99 -15.27 4.23
CA LEU A 18 -3.56 -16.65 4.14
C LEU A 18 -3.66 -17.37 5.49
N PRO A 19 -3.94 -18.68 5.48
CA PRO A 19 -3.93 -19.45 6.69
C PRO A 19 -2.52 -19.45 7.31
N PRO A 20 -2.43 -19.54 8.65
CA PRO A 20 -1.15 -19.72 9.33
C PRO A 20 -0.47 -21.01 8.85
N GLY A 21 0.86 -20.94 8.69
CA GLY A 21 1.67 -22.05 8.16
C GLY A 21 1.99 -21.98 6.67
N VAL A 22 1.54 -20.93 5.97
CA VAL A 22 2.05 -20.59 4.63
C VAL A 22 3.31 -19.74 4.78
N ASP A 23 4.43 -20.25 4.27
CA ASP A 23 5.73 -19.57 4.29
C ASP A 23 5.93 -18.84 2.96
N ILE A 24 5.74 -17.51 3.00
CA ILE A 24 5.85 -16.65 1.82
C ILE A 24 7.31 -16.36 1.47
N ASP A 25 8.17 -16.19 2.48
CA ASP A 25 9.57 -15.88 2.25
C ASP A 25 10.26 -17.08 1.57
N LYS A 26 9.90 -18.31 1.94
CA LYS A 26 10.35 -19.52 1.25
C LYS A 26 9.87 -19.60 -0.21
N ALA A 27 8.61 -19.24 -0.46
CA ALA A 27 8.06 -19.23 -1.82
C ALA A 27 8.80 -18.20 -2.70
N GLU A 28 9.05 -17.01 -2.17
CA GLU A 28 9.83 -15.97 -2.82
C GLU A 28 11.28 -16.40 -3.09
N GLU A 29 11.92 -17.08 -2.13
CA GLU A 29 13.26 -17.63 -2.32
C GLU A 29 13.31 -18.64 -3.48
N GLU A 30 12.33 -19.56 -3.58
CA GLU A 30 12.21 -20.51 -4.69
C GLU A 30 12.03 -19.79 -6.04
N ILE A 31 11.26 -18.69 -6.08
CA ILE A 31 11.08 -17.86 -7.27
C ILE A 31 12.39 -17.20 -7.69
N THR A 32 13.18 -16.70 -6.74
CA THR A 32 14.47 -16.08 -7.09
C THR A 32 15.49 -17.09 -7.62
N LYS A 33 15.43 -18.35 -7.18
CA LYS A 33 16.34 -19.41 -7.64
C LYS A 33 16.10 -19.78 -9.10
N ASP A 34 14.84 -19.78 -9.54
CA ASP A 34 14.48 -19.99 -10.93
C ASP A 34 13.30 -19.07 -11.30
N PRO A 35 13.51 -17.93 -11.97
CA PRO A 35 12.39 -17.09 -12.37
C PRO A 35 11.57 -17.65 -13.54
N ASN A 36 12.10 -18.66 -14.25
CA ASN A 36 11.57 -19.13 -15.54
C ASN A 36 10.97 -20.54 -15.49
N GLY A 37 11.13 -21.27 -14.39
CA GLY A 37 10.65 -22.64 -14.21
C GLY A 37 9.13 -22.87 -14.18
N TRP A 38 8.32 -21.81 -14.29
CA TRP A 38 6.87 -21.87 -14.14
C TRP A 38 6.15 -21.51 -15.44
N PRO A 39 4.99 -22.14 -15.72
CA PRO A 39 4.28 -21.94 -16.99
C PRO A 39 3.81 -20.50 -17.15
N VAL A 40 3.99 -19.96 -18.35
CA VAL A 40 3.43 -18.68 -18.79
C VAL A 40 1.92 -18.82 -18.97
N ILE A 41 1.16 -17.84 -18.51
CA ILE A 41 -0.28 -17.75 -18.69
C ILE A 41 -0.54 -17.27 -20.12
N GLN A 42 -1.20 -18.10 -20.91
CA GLN A 42 -1.55 -17.76 -22.30
C GLN A 42 -2.41 -16.50 -22.36
N GLY A 43 -2.14 -15.63 -23.34
CA GLY A 43 -2.84 -14.35 -23.49
C GLY A 43 -2.39 -13.24 -22.53
N THR A 44 -1.24 -13.41 -21.88
CA THR A 44 -0.63 -12.39 -21.01
C THR A 44 0.77 -12.01 -21.49
N ASP A 45 1.26 -10.83 -21.08
CA ASP A 45 2.59 -10.32 -21.42
C ASP A 45 3.67 -10.98 -20.54
N GLY A 46 3.88 -12.28 -20.70
CA GLY A 46 4.94 -13.02 -19.99
C GLY A 46 4.65 -13.35 -18.52
N ILE A 47 3.40 -13.26 -18.09
CA ILE A 47 3.00 -13.55 -16.71
C ILE A 47 3.11 -15.05 -16.44
N ARG A 48 3.76 -15.44 -15.34
CA ARG A 48 3.94 -16.84 -14.93
C ARG A 48 3.09 -17.18 -13.72
N LYS A 49 2.61 -18.42 -13.68
CA LYS A 49 1.83 -18.94 -12.55
C LYS A 49 2.67 -19.84 -11.67
N ALA A 50 3.11 -19.32 -10.53
CA ALA A 50 3.80 -20.10 -9.53
C ALA A 50 2.84 -20.91 -8.65
N ARG A 51 3.28 -22.10 -8.23
CA ARG A 51 2.50 -23.05 -7.43
C ARG A 51 3.37 -23.64 -6.33
N PHE A 52 3.02 -23.34 -5.08
CA PHE A 52 3.75 -23.82 -3.91
C PHE A 52 2.89 -24.79 -3.10
N ALA A 53 3.51 -25.86 -2.60
CA ALA A 53 2.84 -26.77 -1.67
C ALA A 53 2.58 -26.05 -0.34
N ILE A 54 1.39 -26.25 0.23
CA ILE A 54 1.06 -25.75 1.57
C ILE A 54 1.04 -26.96 2.52
N GLY A 55 2.06 -27.06 3.38
CA GLY A 55 2.23 -28.16 4.34
C GLY A 55 2.27 -29.55 3.69
N ASN A 56 1.77 -30.57 4.40
CA ASN A 56 1.70 -31.96 3.91
C ASN A 56 0.53 -32.22 2.94
N LYS A 57 -0.24 -31.20 2.57
CA LYS A 57 -1.27 -31.34 1.54
C LYS A 57 -0.56 -31.13 0.20
N GLY A 58 -0.46 -32.18 -0.61
CA GLY A 58 0.17 -32.12 -1.93
C GLY A 58 -0.43 -31.01 -2.82
N LYS A 59 0.06 -30.89 -4.06
CA LYS A 59 -0.18 -29.76 -5.01
C LYS A 59 -1.67 -29.38 -5.28
N ARG A 60 -2.64 -30.12 -4.75
CA ARG A 60 -4.09 -29.84 -4.81
C ARG A 60 -4.56 -28.73 -3.85
N GLY A 61 -3.77 -28.36 -2.85
CA GLY A 61 -4.05 -27.22 -1.94
C GLY A 61 -3.18 -25.98 -2.18
N ALA A 62 -2.48 -25.92 -3.30
CA ALA A 62 -1.35 -25.01 -3.50
C ALA A 62 -1.72 -23.51 -3.62
N MET A 63 -0.90 -22.67 -2.97
CA MET A 63 -0.84 -21.21 -3.13
C MET A 63 -0.60 -20.89 -4.61
N ARG A 64 -1.41 -19.99 -5.18
CA ARG A 64 -1.27 -19.55 -6.57
C ARG A 64 -0.75 -18.13 -6.57
N GLU A 65 0.45 -17.95 -7.08
CA GLU A 65 1.08 -16.64 -7.23
C GLU A 65 1.21 -16.31 -8.71
N VAL A 66 0.95 -15.05 -9.05
CA VAL A 66 0.95 -14.53 -10.42
C VAL A 66 2.13 -13.57 -10.52
N LEU A 67 3.14 -13.94 -11.29
CA LEU A 67 4.42 -13.24 -11.40
C LEU A 67 4.52 -12.53 -12.75
N ASN A 68 4.94 -11.28 -12.76
CA ASN A 68 5.36 -10.61 -13.99
C ASN A 68 6.89 -10.70 -14.10
N HIS A 69 7.40 -11.30 -15.17
CA HIS A 69 8.82 -11.25 -15.51
C HIS A 69 9.07 -10.10 -16.47
N VAL A 70 9.89 -9.13 -16.05
CA VAL A 70 10.19 -7.96 -16.86
C VAL A 70 11.67 -7.98 -17.22
N GLN A 71 11.98 -8.41 -18.44
CA GLN A 71 13.28 -8.18 -19.09
C GLN A 71 13.40 -6.69 -19.48
N GLY A 72 13.42 -5.81 -18.48
CA GLY A 72 13.67 -4.38 -18.66
C GLY A 72 12.63 -3.58 -19.46
N LYS A 73 11.39 -4.07 -19.64
CA LYS A 73 10.39 -3.42 -20.52
C LYS A 73 8.99 -3.19 -19.96
N ILE A 74 8.83 -3.28 -18.65
CA ILE A 74 7.68 -2.76 -17.91
C ILE A 74 8.28 -1.90 -16.80
N ILE A 75 8.26 -0.59 -17.00
CA ILE A 75 8.28 0.33 -15.88
C ILE A 75 6.96 0.04 -15.17
N LEU A 76 6.98 -0.84 -14.17
CA LEU A 76 5.95 -0.76 -13.15
C LEU A 76 6.12 0.66 -12.62
N GLU A 77 5.11 1.51 -12.79
CA GLU A 77 5.00 2.71 -11.98
C GLU A 77 4.84 2.21 -10.53
N SER A 78 5.94 1.77 -9.93
CA SER A 78 6.15 1.93 -8.51
C SER A 78 6.22 3.43 -8.33
N ARG A 79 5.03 4.03 -8.22
CA ARG A 79 4.92 5.14 -7.33
C ARG A 79 5.29 4.54 -5.99
N GLU A 80 6.55 4.69 -5.60
CA GLU A 80 6.80 5.09 -4.23
C GLU A 80 5.89 6.29 -4.04
N ILE A 81 4.68 6.02 -3.55
CA ILE A 81 4.00 7.02 -2.79
C ILE A 81 4.90 7.06 -1.55
N GLU A 82 6.01 7.79 -1.64
CA GLU A 82 6.26 8.77 -0.62
C GLU A 82 4.92 9.44 -0.46
N VAL A 83 4.15 8.94 0.49
CA VAL A 83 3.09 9.71 1.08
C VAL A 83 3.90 10.77 1.81
N SER A 84 4.41 11.75 1.06
CA SER A 84 4.54 13.10 1.55
C SER A 84 3.23 13.28 2.31
N PRO A 85 3.30 13.38 3.65
CA PRO A 85 2.10 13.36 4.48
C PRO A 85 1.15 14.34 3.82
N PRO A 86 -0.07 13.90 3.43
CA PRO A 86 -0.92 14.67 2.53
C PRO A 86 -0.94 16.07 3.08
N GLU A 87 -0.37 17.02 2.31
CA GLU A 87 0.04 18.30 2.86
C GLU A 87 -1.13 18.84 3.65
N VAL A 88 -1.00 18.87 4.99
CA VAL A 88 -2.14 19.19 5.86
C VAL A 88 -2.69 20.56 5.49
N ARG A 89 -1.79 21.41 5.00
CA ARG A 89 -2.05 22.68 4.34
C ARG A 89 -2.98 22.56 3.13
N THR A 90 -2.73 21.64 2.20
CA THR A 90 -3.60 21.41 1.03
C THR A 90 -4.97 20.92 1.45
N ILE A 91 -5.06 20.02 2.42
CA ILE A 91 -6.34 19.56 2.96
C ILE A 91 -7.11 20.76 3.52
N ARG A 92 -6.46 21.59 4.36
CA ARG A 92 -7.08 22.80 4.91
C ARG A 92 -7.52 23.80 3.83
N GLN A 93 -6.67 24.03 2.84
CA GLN A 93 -6.93 24.97 1.75
C GLN A 93 -8.10 24.54 0.86
N LYS A 94 -8.35 23.24 0.67
CA LYS A 94 -9.54 22.75 -0.04
C LYS A 94 -10.86 23.21 0.59
N TYR A 95 -10.86 23.50 1.88
CA TYR A 95 -12.02 24.02 2.61
C TYR A 95 -12.00 25.53 2.82
N ALA A 96 -11.01 26.23 2.26
CA ALA A 96 -10.80 27.67 2.49
C ALA A 96 -10.74 28.06 3.98
N LEU A 97 -10.34 27.13 4.86
CA LEU A 97 -10.30 27.38 6.30
C LEU A 97 -8.98 28.06 6.72
N SER A 98 -9.09 28.96 7.69
CA SER A 98 -7.92 29.47 8.39
C SER A 98 -7.24 28.34 9.20
N GLN A 99 -5.97 28.52 9.57
CA GLN A 99 -5.30 27.58 10.48
C GLN A 99 -6.03 27.46 11.82
N GLN A 100 -6.66 28.55 12.30
CA GLN A 100 -7.40 28.55 13.56
C GLN A 100 -8.67 27.71 13.47
N ASP A 101 -9.45 27.90 12.40
CA ASP A 101 -10.72 27.18 12.22
C ASP A 101 -10.47 25.69 11.98
N PHE A 102 -9.45 25.37 11.19
CA PHE A 102 -9.04 23.99 10.98
C PHE A 102 -8.54 23.33 12.26
N ALA A 103 -7.70 24.01 13.05
CA ALA A 103 -7.22 23.45 14.31
C ALA A 103 -8.38 23.20 15.30
N ARG A 104 -9.35 24.12 15.37
CA ARG A 104 -10.56 23.97 16.19
C ARG A 104 -11.40 22.77 15.74
N LEU A 105 -11.64 22.64 14.44
CA LEU A 105 -12.40 21.53 13.84
C LEU A 105 -11.78 20.17 14.20
N PHE A 106 -10.46 20.09 14.25
CA PHE A 106 -9.73 18.85 14.53
C PHE A 106 -9.43 18.61 16.01
N GLY A 107 -9.80 19.53 16.90
CA GLY A 107 -9.49 19.44 18.33
C GLY A 107 -7.98 19.44 18.61
N ILE A 108 -7.18 20.14 17.79
CA ILE A 108 -5.73 20.27 17.97
C ILE A 108 -5.32 21.72 18.18
N SER A 109 -4.13 21.95 18.73
CA SER A 109 -3.59 23.31 18.81
C SER A 109 -3.16 23.82 17.43
N VAL A 110 -3.29 25.13 17.20
CA VAL A 110 -2.75 25.80 16.00
C VAL A 110 -1.25 25.54 15.85
N ARG A 111 -0.52 25.47 16.96
CA ARG A 111 0.91 25.14 16.99
C ARG A 111 1.19 23.72 16.47
N THR A 112 0.33 22.75 16.78
CA THR A 112 0.42 21.38 16.26
C THR A 112 0.19 21.39 14.75
N LEU A 113 -0.85 22.08 14.28
CA LEU A 113 -1.15 22.23 12.86
C LEU A 113 0.02 22.89 12.11
N GLN A 114 0.60 23.97 12.64
CA GLN A 114 1.75 24.63 12.03
C GLN A 114 2.96 23.71 11.91
N LYS A 115 3.26 22.91 12.94
CA LYS A 115 4.35 21.93 12.89
C LYS A 115 4.13 20.87 11.83
N TRP A 116 2.88 20.47 11.60
CA TRP A 116 2.49 19.56 10.52
C TRP A 116 2.60 20.21 9.16
N GLU A 117 2.10 21.44 8.98
CA GLU A 117 2.19 22.18 7.71
C GLU A 117 3.63 22.56 7.34
N GLN A 118 4.52 22.70 8.32
CA GLN A 118 5.95 22.99 8.13
C GLN A 118 6.80 21.71 7.98
N GLY A 119 6.22 20.52 8.09
CA GLY A 119 6.94 19.24 8.00
C GLY A 119 7.83 18.89 9.20
N SER A 120 7.93 19.76 10.21
CA SER A 120 8.72 19.51 11.43
C SER A 120 8.19 18.36 12.30
N ARG A 121 6.91 18.00 12.15
CA ARG A 121 6.27 16.82 12.74
C ARG A 121 5.23 16.27 11.77
N SER A 122 4.94 14.98 11.87
CA SER A 122 3.90 14.34 11.07
C SER A 122 2.72 13.91 11.95
N PRO A 123 1.47 13.96 11.43
CA PRO A 123 0.32 13.38 12.10
C PRO A 123 0.49 11.85 12.21
N GLN A 124 0.15 11.29 13.37
CA GLN A 124 0.26 9.87 13.67
C GLN A 124 -1.05 9.31 14.24
N GLY A 125 -1.18 7.98 14.27
CA GLY A 125 -2.33 7.30 14.86
C GLY A 125 -3.66 7.77 14.25
N ALA A 126 -4.62 8.09 15.14
CA ALA A 126 -5.96 8.53 14.76
C ALA A 126 -5.98 9.79 13.88
N ALA A 127 -5.07 10.74 14.12
CA ALA A 127 -5.00 11.97 13.33
C ALA A 127 -4.67 11.70 11.86
N LYS A 128 -3.77 10.75 11.59
CA LYS A 128 -3.42 10.33 10.22
C LYS A 128 -4.60 9.68 9.51
N VAL A 129 -5.36 8.85 10.22
CA VAL A 129 -6.56 8.20 9.69
C VAL A 129 -7.64 9.23 9.37
N LEU A 130 -7.91 10.15 10.29
CA LEU A 130 -8.92 11.20 10.12
C LEU A 130 -8.57 12.13 8.95
N LEU A 131 -7.32 12.56 8.82
CA LEU A 131 -6.86 13.36 7.66
C LEU A 131 -7.05 12.62 6.33
N ASN A 132 -6.84 11.30 6.29
CA ASN A 132 -7.11 10.50 5.10
C ASN A 132 -8.61 10.38 4.78
N VAL A 133 -9.47 10.28 5.80
CA VAL A 133 -10.92 10.29 5.62
C VAL A 133 -11.34 11.62 5.01
N ILE A 134 -10.87 12.74 5.55
CA ILE A 134 -11.19 14.09 5.09
C ILE A 134 -10.67 14.34 3.67
N ALA A 135 -9.46 13.86 3.35
CA ALA A 135 -8.91 13.98 2.00
C ALA A 135 -9.74 13.24 0.95
N LYS A 136 -10.46 12.17 1.32
CA LYS A 136 -11.25 11.33 0.42
C LYS A 136 -12.75 11.66 0.40
N ASN A 137 -13.33 11.88 1.57
CA ASN A 137 -14.74 12.21 1.75
C ASN A 137 -14.87 13.40 2.70
N PRO A 138 -14.65 14.61 2.18
CA PRO A 138 -14.65 15.81 2.98
C PRO A 138 -16.00 16.13 3.64
N GLN A 139 -17.10 15.82 2.97
CA GLN A 139 -18.45 16.12 3.43
C GLN A 139 -18.81 15.32 4.69
N ALA A 140 -18.40 14.05 4.75
CA ALA A 140 -18.74 13.15 5.86
C ALA A 140 -18.22 13.62 7.22
N VAL A 141 -17.16 14.43 7.27
CA VAL A 141 -16.67 15.00 8.53
C VAL A 141 -17.34 16.33 8.85
N TRP A 142 -17.70 17.10 7.82
CA TRP A 142 -18.42 18.35 7.99
C TRP A 142 -19.81 18.13 8.60
N ASP A 143 -20.53 17.12 8.12
CA ASP A 143 -21.86 16.73 8.59
C ASP A 143 -21.90 16.24 10.04
N VAL A 144 -20.74 15.86 10.61
CA VAL A 144 -20.62 15.40 12.00
C VAL A 144 -20.30 16.56 12.95
N LEU A 145 -19.70 17.62 12.43
CA LEU A 145 -19.17 18.73 13.22
C LEU A 145 -20.08 19.98 13.20
N HIS A 146 -21.11 20.00 12.35
CA HIS A 146 -22.16 21.02 12.24
C HIS A 146 -23.52 20.36 12.34
#